data_AF-A0A0M4NID8-F1
#
_entry.id   AF-A0A0M4NID8-F1
#
_cell.length_a   1.000
_cell.length_b   1.000
_cell.length_c   1.000
_cell.angle_alpha   90.00
_cell.angle_beta   90.00
_cell.angle_gamma   90.00
#
_symmetry.space_group_name_H-M   'P 1'
#
loop_
_entity.id
_entity.type
_entity.pdbx_description
1 polymer ?
#
loop_
_entity_poly.entity_id
_entity_poly.type
_entity_poly.pdbx_seq_one_letter_code
_entity_poly.pdbx_strand_id
1 'polypeptide(L)'
;MEINMIDKFFETIKLDRPLVFWSIVFAAFVGSVYVNNNYYYKSIDFIESNRLKNLISVIDESTSVCMELTNQDGKSCLHRVTDLLKNTRTHYGAKVTIKGKYGVLESDNREYQDHERVPTYYLSKLNALDSDIRVSTNAVPEIWSSVRRSITFSIEDIVKEDGWSGVSSLIKYKAWPRSAPAISYAFILLFTVWLLRQSIIAKIKLVRKFREMKDED
;
A
#
# COMPACT_ATOMS: atom_id res chain seq x y z
N MET A 1 -27.74 13.58 40.45
CA MET A 1 -27.64 12.92 39.13
C MET A 1 -26.29 13.30 38.58
N GLU A 2 -25.27 12.45 38.73
CA GLU A 2 -23.94 12.76 38.20
C GLU A 2 -23.99 12.71 36.67
N ILE A 3 -23.67 13.83 36.03
CA ILE A 3 -23.48 13.87 34.58
C ILE A 3 -22.25 13.03 34.28
N ASN A 4 -22.49 11.89 33.63
CA ASN A 4 -21.44 10.93 33.32
C ASN A 4 -20.39 11.62 32.42
N MET A 5 -19.10 11.33 32.63
CA MET A 5 -18.00 11.98 31.89
C MET A 5 -18.17 11.82 30.36
N ILE A 6 -18.81 10.72 29.98
CA ILE A 6 -19.21 10.38 28.61
C ILE A 6 -20.26 11.36 28.06
N ASP A 7 -21.25 11.76 28.85
CA ASP A 7 -22.31 12.69 28.42
C ASP A 7 -21.74 14.10 28.21
N LYS A 8 -20.83 14.56 29.09
CA LYS A 8 -20.07 15.81 28.89
C LYS A 8 -19.22 15.80 27.63
N PHE A 9 -18.59 14.68 27.32
CA PHE A 9 -17.81 14.52 26.09
C PHE A 9 -18.70 14.62 24.83
N PHE A 10 -19.86 13.94 24.84
CA PHE A 10 -20.83 14.01 23.74
C PHE A 10 -21.41 15.42 23.53
N GLU A 11 -21.71 16.14 24.61
CA GLU A 11 -22.18 17.54 24.54
C GLU A 11 -21.10 18.50 24.04
N THR A 12 -19.84 18.32 24.47
CA THR A 12 -18.72 19.19 24.07
C THR A 12 -18.44 19.10 22.58
N ILE A 13 -18.55 17.90 22.01
CA ILE A 13 -18.27 17.65 20.59
C ILE A 13 -19.44 18.09 19.70
N LYS A 14 -20.65 18.29 20.25
CA LYS A 14 -21.86 18.64 19.48
C LYS A 14 -22.17 17.59 18.40
N LEU A 15 -22.14 16.32 18.80
CA LEU A 15 -22.42 15.16 17.96
C LEU A 15 -23.88 15.10 17.47
N ASP A 16 -24.77 15.92 18.05
CA ASP A 16 -26.13 16.18 17.59
C ASP A 16 -26.16 16.86 16.21
N ARG A 17 -25.11 17.61 15.86
CA ARG A 17 -25.03 18.30 14.57
C ARG A 17 -24.71 17.31 13.45
N PRO A 18 -25.55 17.19 12.40
CA PRO A 18 -25.34 16.23 11.32
C PRO A 18 -23.96 16.33 10.66
N LEU A 19 -23.49 17.56 10.40
CA LEU A 19 -22.18 17.79 9.80
C LEU A 19 -21.04 17.26 10.68
N VAL A 20 -21.06 17.55 11.99
CA VAL A 20 -20.02 17.11 12.91
C VAL A 20 -19.99 15.60 13.01
N PHE A 21 -21.17 14.97 13.13
CA PHE A 21 -21.31 13.52 13.16
C PHE A 21 -20.70 12.87 11.91
N TRP A 22 -21.12 13.31 10.71
CA TRP A 22 -20.63 12.74 9.46
C TRP A 22 -19.15 13.04 9.21
N SER A 23 -18.63 14.18 9.66
CA SER A 23 -17.19 14.46 9.61
C SER A 23 -16.38 13.49 10.46
N ILE A 24 -16.85 13.14 11.66
CA ILE A 24 -16.18 12.14 12.52
C ILE A 24 -16.23 10.76 11.88
N VAL A 25 -17.39 10.35 11.35
CA VAL A 25 -17.54 9.07 10.63
C VAL A 25 -16.61 9.00 9.42
N PHE A 26 -16.53 10.08 8.64
CA PHE A 26 -15.64 10.16 7.49
C PHE A 26 -14.15 10.15 7.90
N ALA A 27 -13.77 10.84 8.97
CA ALA A 27 -12.41 10.81 9.49
C ALA A 27 -12.02 9.39 9.96
N ALA A 28 -12.93 8.69 10.65
CA ALA A 28 -12.73 7.30 11.05
C ALA A 28 -12.59 6.36 9.85
N PHE A 29 -13.39 6.58 8.80
CA PHE A 29 -13.28 5.86 7.53
C PHE A 29 -11.90 6.06 6.88
N VAL A 30 -11.49 7.31 6.66
CA VAL A 30 -10.19 7.64 6.07
C VAL A 30 -9.05 7.07 6.91
N GLY A 31 -9.13 7.20 8.24
CA GLY A 31 -8.14 6.64 9.16
C GLY A 31 -8.03 5.12 9.06
N SER A 32 -9.15 4.42 8.91
CA SER A 32 -9.16 2.95 8.77
C SER A 32 -8.49 2.51 7.46
N VAL A 33 -8.79 3.20 6.36
CA VAL A 33 -8.13 2.97 5.06
C VAL A 33 -6.63 3.28 5.15
N TYR A 34 -6.25 4.39 5.80
CA TYR A 34 -4.85 4.76 6.00
C TYR A 34 -4.08 3.69 6.76
N VAL A 35 -4.62 3.23 7.89
CA VAL A 35 -3.99 2.20 8.72
C VAL A 35 -3.82 0.91 7.91
N ASN A 36 -4.86 0.45 7.23
CA ASN A 36 -4.80 -0.74 6.38
C ASN A 36 -3.73 -0.62 5.30
N ASN A 37 -3.73 0.47 4.53
CA ASN A 37 -2.78 0.67 3.44
C ASN A 37 -1.35 0.76 3.98
N ASN A 38 -1.13 1.45 5.10
CA ASN A 38 0.18 1.54 5.74
C ASN A 38 0.72 0.17 6.16
N TYR A 39 -0.09 -0.68 6.81
CA TYR A 39 0.35 -2.03 7.18
C TYR A 39 0.58 -2.93 5.98
N TYR A 40 -0.28 -2.86 4.96
CA TYR A 40 -0.11 -3.59 3.72
C TYR A 40 1.20 -3.20 3.01
N TYR A 41 1.48 -1.92 2.83
CA TYR A 41 2.71 -1.52 2.13
C TYR A 41 3.98 -1.70 2.97
N LYS A 42 3.89 -1.67 4.30
CA LYS A 42 5.01 -2.11 5.16
C LYS A 42 5.36 -3.59 4.95
N SER A 43 4.36 -4.45 4.77
CA SER A 43 4.65 -5.87 4.50
C SER A 43 5.23 -6.08 3.11
N ILE A 44 4.74 -5.36 2.10
CA ILE A 44 5.31 -5.36 0.75
C ILE A 44 6.77 -4.88 0.78
N ASP A 45 7.07 -3.78 1.47
CA ASP A 45 8.43 -3.26 1.59
C ASP A 45 9.40 -4.28 2.22
N PHE A 46 8.94 -4.98 3.26
CA PHE A 46 9.72 -6.04 3.89
C PHE A 46 9.98 -7.22 2.95
N ILE A 47 8.95 -7.68 2.24
CA ILE A 47 9.06 -8.78 1.26
C ILE A 47 10.03 -8.41 0.14
N GLU A 48 9.84 -7.23 -0.44
CA GLU A 48 10.67 -6.76 -1.56
C GLU A 48 12.10 -6.47 -1.10
N SER A 49 12.30 -5.91 0.08
CA SER A 49 13.63 -5.74 0.67
C SER A 49 14.41 -7.05 0.77
N ASN A 50 13.78 -8.12 1.25
CA ASN A 50 14.41 -9.44 1.31
C ASN A 50 14.67 -10.00 -0.10
N ARG A 51 13.75 -9.76 -1.04
CA ARG A 51 13.92 -10.15 -2.43
C ARG A 51 15.12 -9.46 -3.08
N LEU A 52 15.33 -8.17 -2.82
CA LEU A 52 16.49 -7.42 -3.32
C LEU A 52 17.80 -7.98 -2.76
N LYS A 53 17.87 -8.29 -1.46
CA LYS A 53 19.04 -8.94 -0.84
C LYS A 53 19.33 -10.28 -1.49
N ASN A 54 18.32 -11.11 -1.69
CA ASN A 54 18.49 -12.42 -2.34
C ASN A 54 18.98 -12.27 -3.78
N LEU A 55 18.46 -11.29 -4.52
CA LEU A 55 18.94 -11.01 -5.88
C LEU A 55 20.42 -10.62 -5.91
N ILE A 56 20.86 -9.75 -4.98
CA ILE A 56 22.27 -9.40 -4.82
C ILE A 56 23.11 -10.66 -4.54
N SER A 57 22.66 -11.53 -3.62
CA SER A 57 23.38 -12.76 -3.29
C SER A 57 23.52 -13.70 -4.50
N VAL A 58 22.46 -13.86 -5.28
CA VAL A 58 22.49 -14.69 -6.51
C VAL A 58 23.44 -14.10 -7.55
N ILE A 59 23.46 -12.76 -7.70
CA ILE A 59 24.39 -12.10 -8.60
C ILE A 59 25.84 -12.28 -8.11
N ASP A 60 26.11 -12.10 -6.82
CA ASP A 60 27.45 -12.27 -6.24
C ASP A 60 27.98 -13.70 -6.43
N GLU A 61 27.17 -14.71 -6.12
CA GLU A 61 27.51 -16.12 -6.34
C GLU A 61 27.73 -16.42 -7.83
N SER A 62 26.83 -15.96 -8.70
CA SER A 62 26.95 -16.13 -10.15
C SER A 62 28.21 -15.47 -10.71
N THR A 63 28.58 -14.29 -10.20
CA THR A 63 29.81 -13.61 -10.61
C THR A 63 31.06 -14.32 -10.12
N SER A 64 31.03 -14.87 -8.91
CA SER A 64 32.13 -15.63 -8.33
C SER A 64 32.40 -16.90 -9.15
N VAL A 65 31.36 -17.70 -9.39
CA VAL A 65 31.44 -18.91 -10.23
C VAL A 65 31.90 -18.58 -11.65
N CYS A 66 31.41 -17.48 -12.23
CA CYS A 66 31.85 -17.08 -13.55
C CYS A 66 33.35 -16.73 -13.57
N MET A 67 33.84 -15.95 -12.60
CA MET A 67 35.24 -15.55 -12.54
C MET A 67 36.19 -16.75 -12.42
N GLU A 68 35.77 -17.80 -11.70
CA GLU A 68 36.51 -19.07 -11.62
C GLU A 68 36.53 -19.79 -12.97
N LEU A 69 35.38 -19.88 -13.66
CA LEU A 69 35.26 -20.59 -14.94
C LEU A 69 35.92 -19.86 -16.12
N THR A 70 36.06 -18.54 -16.07
CA THR A 70 36.59 -17.72 -17.17
C THR A 70 38.04 -17.28 -16.96
N ASN A 71 38.77 -17.86 -15.99
CA ASN A 71 40.13 -17.45 -15.64
C ASN A 71 40.24 -15.93 -15.36
N GLN A 72 39.30 -15.40 -14.56
CA GLN A 72 39.22 -13.99 -14.16
C GLN A 72 38.88 -12.98 -15.27
N ASP A 73 38.19 -13.40 -16.34
CA ASP A 73 37.61 -12.47 -17.31
C ASP A 73 36.32 -11.82 -16.79
N GLY A 74 36.47 -10.72 -16.05
CA GLY A 74 35.37 -9.96 -15.47
C GLY A 74 34.43 -9.30 -16.49
N LYS A 75 34.87 -9.03 -17.73
CA LYS A 75 33.99 -8.44 -18.76
C LYS A 75 33.00 -9.48 -19.27
N SER A 76 33.47 -10.70 -19.56
CA SER A 76 32.61 -11.82 -19.93
C SER A 76 31.61 -12.15 -18.82
N CYS A 77 32.05 -12.08 -17.55
CA CYS A 77 31.16 -12.30 -16.42
C CYS A 77 30.11 -11.22 -16.23
N LEU A 78 30.47 -9.95 -16.40
CA LEU A 78 29.50 -8.85 -16.39
C LEU A 78 28.44 -9.03 -17.51
N HIS A 79 28.84 -9.53 -18.67
CA HIS A 79 27.90 -9.85 -19.75
C HIS A 79 26.93 -10.98 -19.38
N ARG A 80 27.42 -12.07 -18.77
CA ARG A 80 26.55 -13.17 -18.29
C ARG A 80 25.56 -12.73 -17.22
N VAL A 81 25.96 -11.84 -16.32
CA VAL A 81 25.03 -11.22 -15.35
C VAL A 81 23.94 -10.44 -16.06
N THR A 82 24.28 -9.74 -17.14
CA THR A 82 23.29 -9.02 -17.97
C THR A 82 22.19 -9.98 -18.46
N ASP A 83 22.57 -11.16 -18.94
CA ASP A 83 21.63 -12.13 -19.47
C ASP A 83 20.81 -12.82 -18.36
N LEU A 84 21.40 -13.06 -17.19
CA LEU A 84 20.67 -13.50 -16.00
C LEU A 84 19.57 -12.49 -15.62
N LEU A 85 19.90 -11.20 -15.60
CA LEU A 85 18.97 -10.13 -15.24
C LEU A 85 17.83 -9.97 -16.24
N LYS A 86 18.10 -10.10 -17.55
CA LYS A 86 17.07 -10.09 -18.60
C LYS A 86 16.03 -11.21 -18.42
N ASN A 87 16.47 -12.37 -17.94
CA ASN A 87 15.62 -13.54 -17.77
C ASN A 87 14.95 -13.62 -16.39
N THR A 88 15.37 -12.81 -15.43
CA THR A 88 14.80 -12.79 -14.08
C THR A 88 13.68 -11.76 -14.00
N ARG A 89 12.42 -12.23 -13.99
CA ARG A 89 11.26 -11.37 -13.74
C ARG A 89 10.89 -11.36 -12.26
N THR A 90 11.01 -10.20 -11.62
CA THR A 90 10.43 -9.97 -10.28
C THR A 90 9.03 -9.37 -10.40
N HIS A 91 8.22 -9.47 -9.34
CA HIS A 91 6.81 -9.06 -9.41
C HIS A 91 6.64 -7.56 -9.73
N TYR A 92 7.45 -6.70 -9.11
CA TYR A 92 7.48 -5.25 -9.36
C TYR A 92 8.67 -4.80 -10.22
N GLY A 93 9.44 -5.75 -10.76
CA GLY A 93 10.73 -5.47 -11.39
C GLY A 93 11.80 -4.97 -10.41
N ALA A 94 13.01 -4.79 -10.92
CA ALA A 94 14.16 -4.25 -10.21
C ALA A 94 15.06 -3.47 -11.18
N LYS A 95 15.66 -2.40 -10.68
CA LYS A 95 16.78 -1.72 -11.33
C LYS A 95 18.07 -2.20 -10.68
N VAL A 96 18.97 -2.72 -11.48
CA VAL A 96 20.28 -3.21 -11.06
C VAL A 96 21.33 -2.34 -11.73
N THR A 97 22.18 -1.71 -10.92
CA THR A 97 23.33 -0.93 -11.36
C THR A 97 24.57 -1.56 -10.75
N ILE A 98 25.49 -2.04 -11.59
CA ILE A 98 26.81 -2.54 -11.16
C ILE A 98 27.86 -1.58 -11.70
N LYS A 99 28.75 -1.08 -10.83
CA LYS A 99 29.82 -0.16 -11.21
C LYS A 99 31.11 -0.60 -10.55
N GLY A 100 32.15 -0.81 -11.35
CA GLY A 100 33.47 -1.13 -10.82
C GLY A 100 34.53 -1.27 -11.90
N LYS A 101 35.58 -2.02 -11.57
CA LYS A 101 36.79 -2.17 -12.39
C LYS A 101 36.52 -2.61 -13.83
N TYR A 102 35.54 -3.51 -14.03
CA TYR A 102 35.28 -4.14 -15.33
C TYR A 102 34.22 -3.43 -16.18
N GLY A 103 33.64 -2.33 -15.68
CA GLY A 103 32.70 -1.49 -16.42
C GLY A 103 31.48 -1.05 -15.60
N VAL A 104 30.47 -0.56 -16.32
CA VAL A 104 29.17 -0.20 -15.77
C VAL A 104 28.10 -1.04 -16.45
N LEU A 105 27.23 -1.64 -15.65
CA LEU A 105 26.03 -2.33 -16.10
C LEU A 105 24.81 -1.64 -15.48
N GLU A 106 23.82 -1.31 -16.30
CA GLU A 106 22.50 -0.92 -15.85
C GLU A 106 21.44 -1.79 -16.52
N SER A 107 20.54 -2.32 -15.72
CA SER A 107 19.34 -3.00 -16.17
C SER A 107 18.17 -2.45 -15.36
N ASP A 108 17.13 -1.94 -16.02
CA ASP A 108 15.92 -1.46 -15.36
C ASP A 108 14.71 -2.15 -16.00
N ASN A 109 14.04 -3.00 -15.21
CA ASN A 109 12.79 -3.64 -15.60
C ASN A 109 11.66 -3.35 -14.60
N ARG A 110 11.79 -2.27 -13.81
CA ARG A 110 10.79 -1.88 -12.80
C ARG A 110 9.43 -1.58 -13.44
N GLU A 111 8.37 -2.02 -12.79
CA GLU A 111 6.98 -1.74 -13.21
C GLU A 111 6.62 -0.25 -13.03
N TYR A 112 7.15 0.38 -11.98
CA TYR A 112 6.82 1.75 -11.58
C TYR A 112 8.03 2.66 -11.64
N GLN A 113 7.83 3.89 -12.10
CA GLN A 113 8.89 4.89 -12.21
C GLN A 113 9.19 5.58 -10.86
N ASP A 114 10.37 6.19 -10.77
CA ASP A 114 10.86 6.84 -9.53
C ASP A 114 9.98 8.00 -9.05
N HIS A 115 9.26 8.65 -9.96
CA HIS A 115 8.37 9.75 -9.63
C HIS A 115 6.99 9.27 -9.14
N GLU A 116 6.65 7.99 -9.32
CA GLU A 116 5.34 7.45 -9.00
C GLU A 116 5.29 6.80 -7.60
N ARG A 117 6.43 6.30 -7.13
CA ARG A 117 6.54 5.44 -5.94
C ARG A 117 7.86 5.64 -5.20
N VAL A 118 7.86 5.30 -3.91
CA VAL A 118 9.04 5.40 -3.04
C VAL A 118 10.04 4.31 -3.44
N PRO A 119 11.32 4.66 -3.71
CA PRO A 119 12.33 3.69 -4.06
C PRO A 119 12.84 2.95 -2.81
N THR A 120 12.78 1.63 -2.84
CA THR A 120 13.47 0.74 -1.90
C THR A 120 14.75 0.27 -2.57
N TYR A 121 15.91 0.40 -1.92
CA TYR A 121 17.18 0.01 -2.52
C TYR A 121 18.13 -0.67 -1.52
N TYR A 122 18.98 -1.53 -2.05
CA TYR A 122 20.10 -2.14 -1.37
C TYR A 122 21.39 -1.87 -2.12
N LEU A 123 22.44 -1.58 -1.35
CA LEU A 123 23.81 -1.44 -1.84
C LEU A 123 24.64 -2.56 -1.25
N SER A 124 25.47 -3.19 -2.07
CA SER A 124 26.46 -4.17 -1.63
C SER A 124 27.70 -4.10 -2.51
N LYS A 125 28.70 -4.91 -2.20
CA LYS A 125 29.85 -5.18 -3.06
C LYS A 125 29.74 -6.57 -3.69
N LEU A 126 30.16 -6.67 -4.94
CA LEU A 126 30.43 -7.92 -5.64
C LEU A 126 31.92 -8.21 -5.51
N ASN A 127 32.29 -9.11 -4.60
CA ASN A 127 33.69 -9.28 -4.20
C ASN A 127 34.54 -9.80 -5.36
N ALA A 128 34.01 -10.74 -6.14
CA ALA A 128 34.73 -11.33 -7.27
C ALA A 128 35.02 -10.35 -8.41
N LEU A 129 34.20 -9.30 -8.57
CA LEU A 129 34.35 -8.29 -9.62
C LEU A 129 34.95 -6.97 -9.14
N ASP A 130 35.23 -6.83 -7.83
CA ASP A 130 35.62 -5.56 -7.21
C ASP A 130 34.71 -4.41 -7.70
N SER A 131 33.41 -4.60 -7.54
CA SER A 131 32.37 -3.71 -8.07
C SER A 131 31.27 -3.45 -7.04
N ASP A 132 30.76 -2.23 -7.01
CA ASP A 132 29.58 -1.90 -6.22
C ASP A 132 28.32 -2.31 -6.99
N ILE A 133 27.38 -2.93 -6.30
CA ILE A 133 26.05 -3.26 -6.83
C ILE A 133 24.98 -2.50 -6.06
N ARG A 134 24.11 -1.82 -6.81
CA ARG A 134 22.87 -1.25 -6.32
C ARG A 134 21.70 -1.98 -6.97
N VAL A 135 20.79 -2.49 -6.16
CA VAL A 135 19.52 -3.03 -6.62
C VAL A 135 18.40 -2.23 -6.00
N SER A 136 17.47 -1.74 -6.79
CA SER A 136 16.32 -0.96 -6.32
C SER A 136 15.01 -1.43 -6.93
N THR A 137 13.91 -1.24 -6.22
CA THR A 137 12.54 -1.43 -6.72
C THR A 137 11.65 -0.31 -6.23
N ASN A 138 10.54 -0.10 -6.93
CA ASN A 138 9.59 0.97 -6.66
C ASN A 138 8.23 0.35 -6.30
N ALA A 139 8.22 -0.56 -5.33
CA ALA A 139 7.02 -1.33 -4.99
C ALA A 139 5.99 -0.53 -4.18
N VAL A 140 6.46 0.41 -3.34
CA VAL A 140 5.62 1.09 -2.34
C VAL A 140 5.17 2.46 -2.86
N PRO A 141 3.87 2.72 -3.04
CA PRO A 141 3.37 4.05 -3.35
C PRO A 141 3.40 4.95 -2.13
N GLU A 142 3.28 6.25 -2.36
CA GLU A 142 2.98 7.20 -1.29
C GLU A 142 1.64 6.84 -0.62
N ILE A 143 1.62 6.77 0.72
CA ILE A 143 0.46 6.27 1.47
C ILE A 143 -0.79 7.13 1.20
N TRP A 144 -0.68 8.45 1.19
CA TRP A 144 -1.83 9.33 0.93
C TRP A 144 -2.37 9.19 -0.49
N SER A 145 -1.50 9.07 -1.48
CA SER A 145 -1.90 8.77 -2.85
C SER A 145 -2.65 7.44 -2.94
N SER A 146 -2.17 6.42 -2.21
CA SER A 146 -2.83 5.12 -2.14
C SER A 146 -4.20 5.19 -1.44
N VAL A 147 -4.30 5.86 -0.29
CA VAL A 147 -5.56 6.08 0.44
C VAL A 147 -6.59 6.76 -0.46
N ARG A 148 -6.18 7.83 -1.15
CA ARG A 148 -7.03 8.54 -2.10
C ARG A 148 -7.53 7.60 -3.19
N ARG A 149 -6.65 6.85 -3.85
CA ARG A 149 -7.03 5.89 -4.90
C ARG A 149 -7.94 4.77 -4.40
N SER A 150 -7.77 4.29 -3.17
CA SER A 150 -8.65 3.29 -2.55
C SER A 150 -10.05 3.86 -2.28
N ILE A 151 -10.15 5.09 -1.77
CA ILE A 151 -11.42 5.75 -1.46
C ILE A 151 -12.16 6.16 -2.75
N THR A 152 -11.42 6.63 -3.76
CA THR A 152 -11.98 7.08 -5.04
C THR A 152 -12.08 5.95 -6.06
N PHE A 153 -11.92 4.68 -5.67
CA PHE A 153 -12.01 3.52 -6.58
C PHE A 153 -11.11 3.61 -7.81
N SER A 154 -9.98 4.32 -7.68
CA SER A 154 -9.05 4.60 -8.77
C SER A 154 -9.72 5.26 -10.00
N ILE A 155 -10.76 6.09 -9.80
CA ILE A 155 -11.44 6.84 -10.87
C ILE A 155 -10.45 7.60 -11.75
N GLU A 156 -9.41 8.21 -11.18
CA GLU A 156 -8.40 8.92 -11.96
C GLU A 156 -7.58 8.03 -12.89
N ASP A 157 -7.38 6.76 -12.51
CA ASP A 157 -6.70 5.78 -13.37
C ASP A 157 -7.68 5.32 -14.47
N ILE A 158 -8.96 5.14 -14.14
CA ILE A 158 -10.02 4.72 -15.08
C ILE A 158 -10.26 5.77 -16.17
N VAL A 159 -10.29 7.06 -15.81
CA VAL A 159 -10.56 8.16 -16.76
C VAL A 159 -9.44 8.36 -17.77
N LYS A 160 -8.22 7.88 -17.47
CA LYS A 160 -7.06 7.96 -18.36
C LYS A 160 -6.94 6.78 -19.32
N GLU A 161 -7.78 5.77 -19.17
CA GLU A 161 -7.72 4.54 -19.95
C GLU A 161 -8.64 4.63 -21.17
N ASP A 162 -8.08 4.39 -22.35
CA ASP A 162 -8.84 4.41 -23.60
C ASP A 162 -9.46 3.04 -23.89
N GLY A 163 -10.79 3.02 -23.98
CA GLY A 163 -11.56 1.86 -24.41
C GLY A 163 -11.97 0.89 -23.29
N TRP A 164 -13.12 0.25 -23.49
CA TRP A 164 -13.77 -0.57 -22.46
C TRP A 164 -12.96 -1.81 -22.04
N SER A 165 -12.14 -2.36 -22.94
CA SER A 165 -11.29 -3.52 -22.65
C SER A 165 -10.19 -3.16 -21.64
N GLY A 166 -9.52 -2.02 -21.83
CA GLY A 166 -8.51 -1.50 -20.90
C GLY A 166 -9.13 -1.18 -19.54
N VAL A 167 -10.26 -0.47 -19.54
CA VAL A 167 -11.00 -0.12 -18.32
C VAL A 167 -11.42 -1.36 -17.52
N SER A 168 -11.98 -2.37 -18.19
CA SER A 168 -12.42 -3.62 -17.53
C SER A 168 -11.24 -4.37 -16.89
N SER A 169 -10.11 -4.46 -17.61
CA SER A 169 -8.88 -5.07 -17.08
C SER A 169 -8.35 -4.30 -15.87
N LEU A 170 -8.29 -2.96 -15.97
CA LEU A 170 -7.84 -2.09 -14.89
C LEU A 170 -8.73 -2.25 -13.65
N ILE A 171 -10.06 -2.27 -13.82
CA ILE A 171 -11.00 -2.47 -12.72
C ILE A 171 -10.75 -3.82 -12.05
N LYS A 172 -10.69 -4.90 -12.83
CA LYS A 172 -10.59 -6.27 -12.30
C LYS A 172 -9.26 -6.53 -11.60
N TYR A 173 -8.15 -6.11 -12.19
CA TYR A 173 -6.81 -6.48 -11.73
C TYR A 173 -6.12 -5.41 -10.88
N LYS A 174 -6.54 -4.14 -10.96
CA LYS A 174 -5.91 -3.04 -10.20
C LYS A 174 -6.89 -2.33 -9.26
N ALA A 175 -8.00 -1.79 -9.75
CA ALA A 175 -8.87 -0.93 -8.95
C ALA A 175 -9.64 -1.70 -7.87
N TRP A 176 -10.21 -2.85 -8.21
CA TRP A 176 -11.03 -3.64 -7.28
C TRP A 176 -10.21 -4.17 -6.08
N PRO A 177 -9.09 -4.89 -6.27
CA PRO A 177 -8.29 -5.36 -5.12
C PRO A 177 -7.79 -4.23 -4.23
N ARG A 178 -7.45 -3.07 -4.83
CA ARG A 178 -7.00 -1.88 -4.10
C ARG A 178 -8.09 -1.21 -3.27
N SER A 179 -9.33 -1.22 -3.77
CA SER A 179 -10.45 -0.46 -3.18
C SER A 179 -11.36 -1.34 -2.32
N ALA A 180 -11.33 -2.66 -2.48
CA ALA A 180 -12.14 -3.59 -1.71
C ALA A 180 -12.05 -3.41 -0.18
N PRO A 181 -10.87 -3.17 0.43
CA PRO A 181 -10.80 -2.87 1.87
C PRO A 181 -11.57 -1.60 2.24
N ALA A 182 -11.45 -0.54 1.43
CA ALA A 182 -12.18 0.71 1.65
C ALA A 182 -13.71 0.50 1.51
N ILE A 183 -14.16 -0.29 0.53
CA ILE A 183 -15.59 -0.65 0.41
C ILE A 183 -16.08 -1.34 1.68
N SER A 184 -15.32 -2.33 2.16
CA SER A 184 -15.65 -3.08 3.37
C SER A 184 -15.73 -2.18 4.60
N TYR A 185 -14.77 -1.27 4.78
CA TYR A 185 -14.79 -0.31 5.89
C TYR A 185 -15.97 0.67 5.77
N ALA A 186 -16.28 1.15 4.57
CA ALA A 186 -17.44 1.99 4.35
C ALA A 186 -18.73 1.25 4.72
N PHE A 187 -18.88 -0.02 4.31
CA PHE A 187 -20.04 -0.83 4.65
C PHE A 187 -20.16 -1.06 6.16
N ILE A 188 -19.08 -1.43 6.83
CA ILE A 188 -19.04 -1.63 8.30
C ILE A 188 -19.39 -0.33 9.03
N LEU A 189 -18.83 0.81 8.60
CA LEU A 189 -19.10 2.10 9.23
C LEU A 189 -20.55 2.54 9.01
N LEU A 190 -21.09 2.40 7.81
CA LEU A 190 -22.50 2.72 7.54
C LEU A 190 -23.44 1.79 8.33
N PHE A 191 -23.11 0.50 8.43
CA PHE A 191 -23.90 -0.46 9.20
C PHE A 191 -23.88 -0.16 10.70
N THR A 192 -22.71 0.16 11.26
CA THR A 192 -22.58 0.55 12.68
C THR A 192 -23.31 1.86 12.97
N VAL A 193 -23.19 2.88 12.10
CA VAL A 193 -23.97 4.13 12.19
C VAL A 193 -25.47 3.85 12.15
N TRP A 194 -25.92 2.96 11.27
CA TRP A 194 -27.32 2.57 11.18
C TRP A 194 -27.81 1.91 12.48
N LEU A 195 -27.05 0.96 13.04
CA LEU A 195 -27.37 0.32 14.32
C LEU A 195 -27.42 1.32 15.48
N LEU A 196 -26.45 2.24 15.55
CA LEU A 196 -26.43 3.30 16.56
C LEU A 196 -27.67 4.18 16.47
N ARG A 197 -28.10 4.55 15.26
CA ARG A 197 -29.33 5.30 15.03
C ARG A 197 -30.57 4.54 15.52
N GLN A 198 -30.67 3.24 15.23
CA GLN A 198 -31.77 2.41 15.74
C GLN A 198 -31.76 2.33 17.27
N SER A 199 -30.59 2.20 17.89
CA SER A 199 -30.43 2.18 19.36
C SER A 199 -30.89 3.49 20.00
N ILE A 200 -30.52 4.64 19.43
CA ILE A 200 -30.97 5.96 19.90
C ILE A 200 -32.49 6.09 19.79
N ILE A 201 -33.08 5.70 18.65
CA ILE A 201 -34.54 5.74 18.45
C ILE A 201 -35.27 4.83 19.46
N ALA A 202 -34.74 3.63 19.71
CA ALA A 202 -35.31 2.70 20.69
C ALA A 202 -35.26 3.27 22.11
N LYS A 203 -34.14 3.89 22.51
CA LYS A 203 -34.02 4.59 23.80
C LYS A 203 -35.02 5.73 23.93
N ILE A 204 -35.19 6.55 22.89
CA ILE A 204 -36.17 7.65 22.90
C ILE A 204 -37.59 7.13 23.08
N LYS A 205 -37.99 6.09 22.32
CA LYS A 205 -39.33 5.48 22.44
C LYS A 205 -39.59 4.91 23.84
N LEU A 206 -38.59 4.26 24.42
CA LEU A 206 -38.66 3.67 25.76
C LEU A 206 -38.83 4.76 26.83
N VAL A 207 -38.03 5.84 26.77
CA VAL A 207 -38.18 7.00 27.68
C VAL A 207 -39.55 7.66 27.53
N ARG A 208 -40.08 7.80 26.31
CA ARG A 208 -41.42 8.36 26.08
C ARG A 208 -42.51 7.52 26.73
N LYS A 209 -42.46 6.19 26.53
CA LYS A 209 -43.40 5.25 27.14
C LYS A 209 -43.36 5.30 28.67
N PHE A 210 -42.17 5.44 29.27
CA PHE A 210 -42.03 5.60 30.72
C PHE A 210 -42.58 6.93 31.26
N ARG A 211 -42.60 8.00 30.48
CA ARG A 211 -43.27 9.26 30.89
C ARG A 211 -44.77 9.15 30.78
N GLU A 212 -45.28 8.61 29.67
CA GLU A 212 -46.72 8.39 29.47
C GLU A 212 -47.32 7.55 30.61
N MET A 213 -46.65 6.46 31.02
CA MET A 213 -47.11 5.64 32.17
C MET A 213 -47.01 6.35 33.52
N LYS A 214 -46.18 7.38 33.67
CA LYS A 214 -46.00 8.12 34.92
C LYS A 214 -46.95 9.31 35.04
N ASP A 215 -47.46 9.81 33.92
CA ASP A 215 -48.46 10.88 33.87
C ASP A 215 -49.90 10.32 33.95
N GLU A 216 -50.08 8.99 33.82
CA GLU A 216 -51.35 8.27 33.99
C GLU A 216 -51.60 7.75 35.42
N ASP A 217 -50.59 7.83 36.31
CA ASP A 217 -50.67 7.55 37.76
C ASP A 217 -50.83 8.84 38.58
#